data_AF-A0A516H6W1-F1
#
_entry.id   AF-A0A516H6W1-F1
#
_cell.length_a   1.000
_cell.length_b   1.000
_cell.length_c   1.000
_cell.angle_alpha   90.00
_cell.angle_beta   90.00
_cell.angle_gamma   90.00
#
_symmetry.space_group_name_H-M   'P 1'
#
loop_
_entity.id
_entity.type
_entity.pdbx_description
1 polymer ?
#
loop_
_entity_poly.entity_id
_entity_poly.type
_entity_poly.pdbx_seq_one_letter_code
_entity_poly.pdbx_strand_id
1 'polypeptide(L)'
;MTAQPDFFWSYLPYWAVSYGLALIGWTCIGRFLMTGFLPPDHPNYIFKFFRLLTNWAVWLTDWITPRFIGLRFVPLVTAFWAFALRYVAHFIFAANGMAPSLVQAAS
;
A
#
# COMPACT_ATOMS: atom_id res chain seq x y z
N MET A 1 -1.33 -36.37 13.43
CA MET A 1 -0.56 -35.11 13.37
C MET A 1 -1.24 -34.23 12.34
N THR A 2 -2.02 -33.25 12.77
CA THR A 2 -2.62 -32.29 11.83
C THR A 2 -1.49 -31.45 11.26
N ALA A 3 -1.29 -31.48 9.94
CA ALA A 3 -0.27 -30.66 9.28
C ALA A 3 -0.50 -29.19 9.66
N GLN A 4 0.52 -28.53 10.21
CA GLN A 4 0.48 -27.08 10.41
C GLN A 4 0.41 -26.40 9.04
N PRO A 5 -0.47 -25.40 8.84
CA PRO A 5 -0.54 -24.68 7.58
C PRO A 5 0.78 -23.94 7.31
N ASP A 6 1.33 -24.09 6.10
CA ASP A 6 2.55 -23.40 5.68
C ASP A 6 2.40 -21.88 5.78
N PHE A 7 3.29 -21.22 6.53
CA PHE A 7 3.28 -19.78 6.81
C PHE A 7 3.22 -18.88 5.57
N PHE A 8 3.87 -19.30 4.48
CA PHE A 8 3.89 -18.52 3.24
C PHE A 8 2.71 -18.86 2.33
N TRP A 9 2.48 -20.15 2.07
CA TRP A 9 1.53 -20.61 1.06
C TRP A 9 0.07 -20.58 1.53
N SER A 10 -0.18 -20.81 2.83
CA SER A 10 -1.54 -20.82 3.37
C SER A 10 -2.13 -19.42 3.56
N TYR A 11 -1.27 -18.40 3.59
CA TYR A 11 -1.64 -17.01 3.87
C TYR A 11 -1.39 -16.09 2.66
N LEU A 12 -1.34 -16.64 1.44
CA LEU A 12 -1.14 -15.86 0.21
C LEU A 12 -2.11 -14.68 0.08
N PRO A 13 -3.42 -14.80 0.36
CA PRO A 13 -4.34 -13.66 0.28
C PRO A 13 -3.94 -12.51 1.22
N TYR A 14 -3.55 -12.84 2.45
CA TYR A 14 -3.09 -11.86 3.43
C TYR A 14 -1.83 -11.15 2.94
N TRP A 15 -0.84 -11.91 2.45
CA TRP A 15 0.41 -11.36 1.94
C TRP A 15 0.18 -10.48 0.71
N ALA A 16 -0.62 -10.94 -0.25
CA ALA A 16 -0.94 -10.19 -1.46
C ALA A 16 -1.57 -8.83 -1.12
N VAL A 17 -2.55 -8.80 -0.23
CA VAL A 17 -3.22 -7.55 0.18
C VAL A 17 -2.27 -6.65 0.97
N SER A 18 -1.57 -7.20 1.97
CA SER A 18 -0.68 -6.43 2.85
C SER A 18 0.48 -5.82 2.07
N TYR A 19 1.17 -6.60 1.23
CA TYR A 19 2.27 -6.11 0.41
C TYR A 19 1.80 -5.26 -0.77
N GLY A 20 0.62 -5.53 -1.34
CA GLY A 20 0.03 -4.68 -2.37
C GLY A 20 -0.24 -3.26 -1.85
N LEU A 21 -0.86 -3.13 -0.68
CA LEU A 21 -1.09 -1.84 -0.04
C LEU A 21 0.22 -1.16 0.37
N ALA A 22 1.20 -1.93 0.86
CA ALA A 22 2.53 -1.42 1.18
C ALA A 22 3.23 -0.84 -0.06
N LEU A 23 3.16 -1.55 -1.19
CA LEU A 23 3.74 -1.14 -2.46
C LEU A 23 3.14 0.21 -2.89
N ILE A 24 1.82 0.35 -2.85
CA ILE A 24 1.15 1.62 -3.19
C ILE A 24 1.58 2.74 -2.25
N GLY A 25 1.60 2.49 -0.94
CA GLY A 25 1.99 3.48 0.06
C GLY A 25 3.42 3.99 -0.13
N TRP A 26 4.39 3.08 -0.23
CA TRP A 26 5.80 3.43 -0.44
C TRP A 26 6.05 4.07 -1.81
N THR A 27 5.35 3.62 -2.85
CA THR A 27 5.44 4.23 -4.18
C THR A 27 4.89 5.67 -4.18
N CYS A 28 3.83 5.94 -3.43
CA CYS A 28 3.29 7.30 -3.27
C CYS A 28 4.27 8.22 -2.54
N ILE A 29 4.94 7.72 -1.49
CA ILE A 29 6.00 8.45 -0.79
C ILE A 29 7.15 8.76 -1.76
N GLY A 30 7.64 7.75 -2.49
CA GLY A 30 8.68 7.92 -3.49
C GLY A 30 8.30 8.95 -4.57
N ARG A 31 7.07 8.87 -5.10
CA ARG A 31 6.52 9.82 -6.07
C ARG A 31 6.50 11.24 -5.53
N PHE A 32 6.06 11.44 -4.29
CA PHE A 32 6.02 12.75 -3.65
C PHE A 32 7.43 13.34 -3.52
N LEU A 33 8.38 12.56 -3.00
CA LEU A 33 9.78 12.99 -2.88
C LEU A 33 10.38 13.37 -4.23
N MET A 34 10.13 12.55 -5.26
CA MET A 34 10.59 12.84 -6.62
C MET A 34 9.98 14.12 -7.19
N THR A 35 8.70 14.40 -6.92
CA THR A 35 8.03 15.65 -7.34
C THR A 35 8.66 16.89 -6.66
N GLY A 36 9.41 16.70 -5.56
CA GLY A 36 10.24 17.73 -4.96
C GLY A 36 11.42 18.20 -5.81
N PHE A 37 11.96 17.30 -6.63
CA PHE A 37 13.19 17.53 -7.41
C PHE A 37 12.97 17.53 -8.92
N LEU A 38 11.89 16.90 -9.39
CA LEU A 38 11.63 16.64 -10.80
C LEU A 38 10.34 17.35 -11.23
N PRO A 39 10.32 17.96 -12.44
CA PRO A 39 9.09 18.48 -13.01
C PRO A 39 8.07 17.35 -13.27
N PRO A 40 6.76 17.66 -13.31
CA PRO A 40 5.69 16.66 -13.42
C PRO A 40 5.82 15.69 -14.60
N ASP A 41 6.41 16.11 -15.72
CA ASP A 41 6.55 15.31 -16.95
C ASP A 41 7.98 14.87 -17.23
N HIS A 42 8.82 14.80 -16.19
CA HIS A 42 10.19 14.34 -16.35
C HIS A 42 10.25 12.92 -16.92
N PRO A 43 11.12 12.63 -17.92
CA PRO A 43 11.16 11.35 -18.62
C PRO A 43 11.69 10.16 -17.79
N ASN A 44 11.96 10.36 -16.48
CA ASN A 44 12.57 9.37 -15.60
C ASN A 44 11.67 8.12 -15.49
N TYR A 45 12.25 6.96 -15.80
CA TYR A 45 11.51 5.70 -15.85
C TYR A 45 10.93 5.31 -14.47
N ILE A 46 11.66 5.55 -13.38
CA ILE A 46 11.21 5.28 -12.00
C ILE A 46 9.99 6.16 -11.71
N PHE A 47 10.06 7.43 -12.07
CA PHE A 47 8.97 8.38 -11.83
C PHE A 47 7.72 8.02 -12.64
N LYS A 48 7.88 7.62 -13.90
CA LYS A 48 6.79 7.12 -14.76
C LYS A 48 6.14 5.88 -14.16
N PHE A 49 6.94 4.92 -13.69
CA PHE A 49 6.44 3.71 -13.07
C PHE A 49 5.69 4.02 -11.76
N PHE A 50 6.22 4.93 -10.94
CA PHE A 50 5.55 5.37 -9.72
C PHE A 50 4.21 6.05 -10.01
N ARG A 51 4.15 6.91 -11.03
CA ARG A 51 2.90 7.50 -11.51
C ARG A 51 1.92 6.42 -11.99
N LEU A 52 2.37 5.47 -12.81
CA LEU A 52 1.54 4.38 -13.33
C LEU A 52 0.91 3.57 -12.20
N LEU A 53 1.71 3.15 -11.22
CA LEU A 53 1.24 2.35 -10.09
C LEU A 53 0.27 3.10 -9.17
N THR A 54 0.39 4.43 -9.05
CA THR A 54 -0.33 5.18 -8.01
C THR A 54 -1.43 6.09 -8.54
N ASN A 55 -1.49 6.38 -9.84
CA ASN A 55 -2.47 7.33 -10.40
C ASN A 55 -3.92 6.98 -10.06
N TRP A 56 -4.29 5.70 -10.15
CA TRP A 56 -5.64 5.27 -9.81
C TRP A 56 -5.96 5.46 -8.32
N ALA A 57 -5.00 5.17 -7.43
CA ALA A 57 -5.17 5.33 -5.99
C ALA A 57 -5.18 6.81 -5.58
N VAL A 58 -4.34 7.63 -6.21
CA VAL A 58 -4.31 9.09 -6.05
C VAL A 58 -5.63 9.70 -6.51
N TRP A 59 -6.17 9.25 -7.64
CA TRP A 59 -7.46 9.71 -8.15
C TRP A 59 -8.62 9.38 -7.19
N LEU A 60 -8.66 8.17 -6.64
CA LEU A 60 -9.64 7.80 -5.61
C LEU A 60 -9.52 8.66 -4.36
N THR A 61 -8.29 8.93 -3.94
CA THR A 61 -8.01 9.72 -2.74
C THR A 61 -8.37 11.19 -2.96
N ASP A 62 -8.09 11.75 -4.13
CA ASP A 62 -8.44 13.13 -4.50
C ASP A 62 -9.94 13.38 -4.38
N TRP A 63 -10.77 12.39 -4.72
CA TRP A 63 -12.23 12.52 -4.63
C TRP A 63 -12.74 12.74 -3.21
N ILE A 64 -12.09 12.14 -2.21
CA ILE A 64 -12.44 12.29 -0.79
C ILE A 64 -11.60 13.37 -0.08
N THR A 65 -10.58 13.90 -0.75
CA THR A 65 -9.63 14.87 -0.17
C THR A 65 -10.13 16.30 -0.41
N PRO A 66 -10.27 17.13 0.64
CA PRO A 66 -10.66 18.53 0.46
C PRO A 66 -9.62 19.33 -0.35
N ARG A 67 -10.10 20.29 -1.15
CA ARG A 67 -9.27 21.11 -2.05
C ARG A 67 -8.20 21.97 -1.37
N PHE A 68 -8.26 22.18 -0.05
CA PHE A 68 -7.21 22.93 0.67
C PHE A 68 -5.89 22.14 0.71
N ILE A 69 -5.95 20.81 0.59
CA ILE A 69 -4.78 19.96 0.43
C ILE A 69 -4.38 20.05 -1.03
N GLY A 70 -3.44 20.95 -1.35
CA GLY A 70 -3.02 21.17 -2.74
C GLY A 70 -2.62 19.86 -3.44
N LEU A 71 -2.88 19.78 -4.76
CA LEU A 71 -2.72 18.56 -5.56
C LEU A 71 -1.34 17.88 -5.42
N ARG A 72 -0.30 18.66 -5.12
CA ARG A 72 1.05 18.17 -4.84
C ARG A 72 1.14 17.21 -3.64
N PHE A 73 0.28 17.36 -2.63
CA PHE A 73 0.29 16.59 -1.39
C PHE A 73 -0.65 15.37 -1.42
N VAL A 74 -1.52 15.26 -2.43
CA VAL A 74 -2.47 14.15 -2.55
C VAL A 74 -1.77 12.78 -2.57
N PRO A 75 -0.58 12.58 -3.18
CA PRO A 75 0.15 11.33 -3.05
C PRO A 75 0.49 10.96 -1.59
N LEU A 76 0.81 11.92 -0.72
CA LEU A 76 1.06 11.63 0.70
C LEU A 76 -0.23 11.22 1.43
N VAL A 77 -1.34 11.88 1.12
CA VAL A 77 -2.65 11.49 1.67
C VAL A 77 -3.02 10.08 1.21
N THR A 78 -2.71 9.75 -0.05
CA THR A 78 -2.90 8.40 -0.61
C THR A 78 -2.04 7.38 0.12
N ALA A 79 -0.79 7.72 0.46
CA ALA A 79 0.08 6.86 1.24
C ALA A 79 -0.50 6.61 2.65
N PHE A 80 -1.00 7.66 3.31
CA PHE A 80 -1.68 7.53 4.60
C PHE A 80 -2.85 6.54 4.51
N TRP A 81 -3.74 6.70 3.51
CA TRP A 81 -4.85 5.77 3.32
C TRP A 81 -4.40 4.36 3.00
N ALA A 82 -3.35 4.17 2.20
CA ALA A 82 -2.81 2.85 1.91
C ALA A 82 -2.32 2.13 3.18
N PHE A 83 -1.65 2.84 4.09
CA PHE A 83 -1.24 2.27 5.38
C PHE A 83 -2.42 2.06 6.32
N ALA A 84 -3.38 3.00 6.40
CA ALA A 84 -4.59 2.83 7.20
C ALA A 84 -5.38 1.59 6.75
N LEU A 85 -5.61 1.44 5.44
CA LEU A 85 -6.24 0.28 4.84
C LEU A 85 -5.45 -1.00 5.11
N ARG A 86 -4.11 -0.93 5.16
CA ARG A 86 -3.27 -2.08 5.50
C ARG A 86 -3.53 -2.57 6.92
N TYR A 87 -3.67 -1.67 7.88
CA TYR A 87 -4.03 -2.02 9.25
C TYR A 87 -5.45 -2.57 9.35
N VAL A 88 -6.41 -1.92 8.69
CA VAL A 88 -7.80 -2.41 8.62
C VAL A 88 -7.86 -3.81 8.03
N ALA A 89 -7.16 -4.05 6.91
CA ALA A 89 -7.07 -5.37 6.28
C ALA A 89 -6.46 -6.40 7.24
N HIS A 90 -5.38 -6.05 7.95
CA HIS A 90 -4.77 -6.94 8.94
C HIS A 90 -5.78 -7.34 10.03
N PHE A 91 -6.53 -6.39 10.60
CA PHE A 91 -7.56 -6.71 11.60
C PHE A 91 -8.67 -7.60 11.03
N ILE A 92 -9.11 -7.36 9.80
CA ILE A 92 -10.10 -8.21 9.13
C ILE A 92 -9.57 -9.64 8.97
N PHE A 93 -8.35 -9.82 8.44
CA PHE A 93 -7.76 -11.16 8.29
C PHE A 93 -7.55 -11.83 9.66
N ALA A 94 -7.08 -11.10 10.66
CA ALA A 94 -6.87 -11.63 12.01
C ALA A 94 -8.18 -12.08 12.66
N ALA A 95 -9.25 -11.30 12.54
CA ALA A 95 -10.58 -11.65 13.06
C ALA A 95 -11.16 -12.92 12.41
N ASN A 96 -10.73 -13.25 11.20
CA ASN A 96 -11.15 -14.46 10.48
C ASN A 96 -10.13 -15.62 10.59
N GLY A 97 -9.09 -15.51 11.42
CA GLY A 97 -8.06 -16.55 11.55
C GLY A 97 -7.19 -16.73 10.29
N MET A 98 -7.21 -15.77 9.37
CA MET A 98 -6.47 -15.76 8.10
C MET A 98 -5.20 -14.91 8.15
N ALA A 99 -4.81 -14.43 9.34
CA ALA A 99 -3.54 -13.75 9.54
C ALA A 99 -2.52 -14.72 10.16
N PRO A 100 -1.29 -14.77 9.63
CA PRO A 100 -0.25 -15.61 10.20
C PRO A 100 0.14 -15.11 11.60
N SER A 101 0.28 -16.02 12.55
CA SER A 101 0.76 -15.71 13.90
C SER A 101 2.23 -16.15 14.06
N LEU A 102 3.00 -15.39 14.84
CA LEU A 102 4.39 -15.73 15.14
C LEU A 102 4.51 -17.04 15.94
N VAL A 103 3.51 -17.34 16.77
CA VAL A 103 3.44 -18.59 17.54
C VAL A 103 3.37 -19.80 16.59
N GLN A 104 2.63 -19.67 15.50
CA GLN A 104 2.47 -20.73 14.50
C GLN A 104 3.66 -20.84 13.53
N ALA A 105 4.44 -19.78 13.37
CA ALA A 105 5.67 -19.79 12.56
C ALA A 105 6.87 -20.42 13.30
N ALA A 106 6.82 -20.47 14.64
CA ALA A 106 7.89 -20.99 15.50
C ALA A 106 7.68 -22.45 15.96
N SER A 107 6.52 -23.04 15.65
CA SER A 107 6.13 -24.41 15.98
C SER A 107 6.27 -25.35 14.79
#